data_AF-A0A1F5NA02-F1
#
_entry.id   AF-A0A1F5NA02-F1
#
_cell.length_a   1.000
_cell.length_b   1.000
_cell.length_c   1.000
_cell.angle_alpha   90.00
_cell.angle_beta   90.00
_cell.angle_gamma   90.00
#
_symmetry.space_group_name_H-M   'P 1'
#
loop_
_entity.id
_entity.type
_entity.pdbx_description
1 polymer ?
#
loop_
_entity_poly.entity_id
_entity_poly.type
_entity_poly.pdbx_seq_one_letter_code
_entity_poly.pdbx_strand_id
1 'polypeptide(L)'
;MNDFPELQQQYAPSHPKRHRRRWKWVVLILIILGIAGGVAFKYLTQANQIFTGDKNIFARIGNLLLSPDKELIGESNGQINILLMGIGGPGHEGALLTDTMLVANINIQTNEVVLTNIPRDFMVDLPKYRLQKINAAYAYAERDNPGTGGEAAIDEIEAVTGLEIPYYAVIDFKGFVKGVDDVGGLDITIDRTFTDAFYPDYKNGYLAPVTFTKGPEHMNGERALIFARSRKGNNNEGSDFARSERQKKILVAFKEKVFALKLNDLKTLNNLLGAFTDNFRTNMEPHELKRLTDLGSKIQEQSVYSFSLEPDGELVCSALIDLATGKPPVPIAVPPTPTPPPAGGPTPTPSPSPSPTPTPEEEPELDNPSTTAYVVIPCVGKTLADIHTHLKDSIYFAKLKKESAIVEIQNSTGKTGLANSLFGTLTNLGFEIKFTSFTGKVPLEQSIIYDNSHGGKPNTLEYLNSNYKLTISDVNYTGSTADFVIILGKDAL
;
A
#
# COMPACT_ATOMS: atom_id res chain seq x y z
N MET A 1 -81.96 40.84 -74.36
CA MET A 1 -82.14 41.03 -72.90
C MET A 1 -81.25 39.99 -72.23
N ASN A 2 -80.15 40.47 -71.66
CA ASN A 2 -79.30 40.01 -70.54
C ASN A 2 -79.32 38.50 -70.18
N ASP A 3 -78.26 37.81 -69.76
CA ASP A 3 -76.84 38.03 -69.49
C ASP A 3 -76.29 36.60 -69.15
N PHE A 4 -74.97 36.42 -69.26
CA PHE A 4 -74.06 35.30 -68.84
C PHE A 4 -74.54 34.25 -67.80
N PRO A 5 -74.00 32.99 -67.78
CA PRO A 5 -72.56 32.67 -67.62
C PRO A 5 -72.04 31.50 -68.51
N GLU A 6 -70.81 31.52 -69.01
CA GLU A 6 -69.47 31.39 -68.40
C GLU A 6 -68.99 29.93 -68.23
N LEU A 7 -67.86 29.65 -68.87
CA LEU A 7 -67.23 28.36 -69.16
C LEU A 7 -66.40 27.84 -67.98
N GLN A 8 -66.48 26.54 -67.66
CA GLN A 8 -65.40 25.84 -66.97
C GLN A 8 -65.16 24.43 -67.52
N GLN A 9 -64.01 24.29 -68.17
CA GLN A 9 -63.38 23.05 -68.60
C GLN A 9 -62.46 22.58 -67.47
N GLN A 10 -62.83 21.51 -66.76
CA GLN A 10 -62.06 21.02 -65.61
C GLN A 10 -61.25 19.77 -65.98
N TYR A 11 -59.93 19.95 -66.00
CA TYR A 11 -58.88 18.94 -66.14
C TYR A 11 -58.77 18.04 -64.90
N ALA A 12 -58.29 16.82 -65.11
CA ALA A 12 -58.05 15.77 -64.12
C ALA A 12 -57.15 16.19 -62.93
N PRO A 13 -57.31 15.57 -61.74
CA PRO A 13 -56.52 15.92 -60.56
C PRO A 13 -55.07 15.42 -60.64
N SER A 14 -54.11 16.34 -60.48
CA SER A 14 -52.72 16.02 -60.20
C SER A 14 -52.49 15.84 -58.68
N HIS A 15 -51.88 14.73 -58.27
CA HIS A 15 -51.52 14.47 -56.88
C HIS A 15 -50.54 15.51 -56.30
N PRO A 16 -50.73 16.00 -55.06
CA PRO A 16 -49.75 16.87 -54.40
C PRO A 16 -48.54 16.06 -53.92
N LYS A 17 -47.34 16.40 -54.41
CA LYS A 17 -46.07 15.93 -53.83
C LYS A 17 -45.85 16.58 -52.46
N ARG A 18 -45.93 15.76 -51.41
CA ARG A 18 -45.77 16.13 -50.00
C ARG A 18 -44.30 16.51 -49.70
N HIS A 19 -43.97 17.80 -49.63
CA HIS A 19 -42.65 18.27 -49.19
C HIS A 19 -42.49 18.01 -47.68
N ARG A 20 -41.95 16.84 -47.31
CA ARG A 20 -41.83 16.36 -45.93
C ARG A 20 -40.55 16.90 -45.26
N ARG A 21 -40.74 17.73 -44.22
CA ARG A 21 -40.02 17.71 -42.92
C ARG A 21 -38.47 17.56 -42.92
N ARG A 22 -37.71 18.30 -43.74
CA ARG A 22 -36.24 18.37 -43.56
C ARG A 22 -35.77 19.36 -42.49
N TRP A 23 -36.51 20.44 -42.24
CA TRP A 23 -36.13 21.47 -41.26
C TRP A 23 -36.17 20.99 -39.80
N LYS A 24 -37.02 20.02 -39.46
CA LYS A 24 -37.09 19.43 -38.11
C LYS A 24 -35.79 18.69 -37.73
N TRP A 25 -35.09 18.12 -38.71
CA TRP A 25 -33.80 17.46 -38.50
C TRP A 25 -32.66 18.47 -38.32
N VAL A 26 -32.71 19.60 -39.03
CA VAL A 26 -31.74 20.70 -38.87
C VAL A 26 -31.86 21.33 -37.47
N VAL A 27 -33.09 21.57 -37.00
CA VAL A 27 -33.33 22.10 -35.64
C VAL A 27 -32.89 21.08 -34.57
N LEU A 28 -33.14 19.79 -34.77
CA LEU A 28 -32.67 18.74 -33.86
C LEU A 28 -31.14 18.66 -33.81
N ILE A 29 -30.47 18.75 -34.96
CA ILE A 29 -29.00 18.76 -35.06
C ILE A 29 -28.42 20.00 -34.38
N LEU A 30 -29.02 21.18 -34.55
CA LEU A 30 -28.57 22.41 -33.89
C LEU A 30 -28.79 22.38 -32.37
N ILE A 31 -29.87 21.75 -31.90
CA ILE A 31 -30.10 21.52 -30.46
C ILE A 31 -29.09 20.50 -29.91
N ILE A 32 -28.80 19.42 -30.65
CA ILE A 32 -27.77 18.45 -30.26
C ILE A 32 -26.37 19.08 -30.25
N LEU A 33 -26.05 19.93 -31.23
CA LEU A 33 -24.79 20.68 -31.27
C LEU A 33 -24.72 21.76 -30.19
N GLY A 34 -25.84 22.41 -29.86
CA GLY A 34 -25.93 23.38 -28.77
C GLY A 34 -25.83 22.73 -27.39
N ILE A 35 -26.41 21.53 -27.20
CA ILE A 35 -26.27 20.72 -25.98
C ILE A 35 -24.84 20.17 -25.89
N ALA A 36 -24.27 19.65 -26.98
CA ALA A 36 -22.89 19.18 -27.03
C ALA A 36 -21.89 20.33 -26.79
N GLY A 37 -22.16 21.52 -27.34
CA GLY A 37 -21.37 22.73 -27.13
C GLY A 37 -21.52 23.29 -25.71
N GLY A 38 -22.72 23.28 -25.12
CA GLY A 38 -22.96 23.71 -23.74
C GLY A 38 -22.36 22.75 -22.71
N VAL A 39 -22.39 21.45 -22.99
CA VAL A 39 -21.67 20.43 -22.21
C VAL A 39 -20.17 20.66 -22.35
N ALA A 40 -19.62 20.75 -23.56
CA ALA A 40 -18.19 21.03 -23.78
C ALA A 40 -17.72 22.34 -23.11
N PHE A 41 -18.53 23.40 -23.13
CA PHE A 41 -18.23 24.68 -22.49
C PHE A 41 -18.19 24.59 -20.96
N LYS A 42 -19.11 23.83 -20.34
CA LYS A 42 -19.11 23.58 -18.89
C LYS A 42 -17.88 22.76 -18.46
N TYR A 43 -17.43 21.81 -19.29
CA TYR A 43 -16.23 21.01 -19.06
C TYR A 43 -14.93 21.82 -19.27
N LEU A 44 -14.91 22.76 -20.22
CA LEU A 44 -13.80 23.70 -20.42
C LEU A 44 -13.56 24.61 -19.21
N THR A 45 -14.60 24.99 -18.47
CA THR A 45 -14.46 25.84 -17.27
C THR A 45 -14.01 25.09 -16.00
N GLN A 46 -14.22 23.77 -15.92
CA GLN A 46 -13.78 22.95 -14.77
C GLN A 46 -12.37 22.36 -14.96
N ALA A 47 -11.91 22.17 -16.19
CA ALA A 47 -10.56 21.64 -16.49
C ALA A 47 -9.41 22.59 -16.09
N ASN A 48 -9.69 23.88 -15.86
CA ASN A 48 -8.71 24.88 -15.44
C ASN A 48 -8.23 24.74 -13.98
N GLN A 49 -8.83 23.85 -13.17
CA GLN A 49 -8.43 23.65 -11.76
C GLN A 49 -7.41 22.53 -11.55
N ILE A 50 -7.06 21.75 -12.59
CA ILE A 50 -6.27 20.52 -12.42
C ILE A 50 -4.94 20.57 -13.19
N PHE A 51 -4.82 21.43 -14.20
CA PHE A 51 -3.60 21.54 -15.00
C PHE A 51 -3.20 23.02 -15.14
N THR A 52 -2.15 23.42 -14.42
CA THR A 52 -1.53 24.75 -14.46
C THR A 52 -0.71 24.98 -15.75
N GLY A 53 -1.34 24.80 -16.92
CA GLY A 53 -0.66 25.02 -18.21
C GLY A 53 -1.60 25.23 -19.41
N ASP A 54 -1.37 26.34 -20.12
CA ASP A 54 -2.17 27.03 -21.16
C ASP A 54 -2.61 26.27 -22.43
N LYS A 55 -2.70 24.92 -22.48
CA LYS A 55 -3.05 24.21 -23.73
C LYS A 55 -4.07 23.08 -23.57
N ASN A 56 -5.12 23.17 -24.41
CA ASN A 56 -6.30 22.30 -24.54
C ASN A 56 -6.00 20.78 -24.48
N ILE A 57 -6.81 20.06 -23.70
CA ILE A 57 -6.72 18.61 -23.44
C ILE A 57 -6.71 17.74 -24.71
N PHE A 58 -7.45 18.12 -25.76
CA PHE A 58 -7.51 17.37 -27.02
C PHE A 58 -6.17 17.37 -27.79
N ALA A 59 -5.39 18.46 -27.70
CA ALA A 59 -4.06 18.50 -28.30
C ALA A 59 -3.08 17.60 -27.52
N ARG A 60 -3.27 17.44 -26.20
CA ARG A 60 -2.47 16.53 -25.38
C ARG A 60 -2.78 15.07 -25.66
N ILE A 61 -4.04 14.70 -25.91
CA ILE A 61 -4.44 13.33 -26.32
C ILE A 61 -3.90 12.98 -27.72
N GLY A 62 -3.96 13.93 -28.67
CA GLY A 62 -3.36 13.76 -30.00
C GLY A 62 -1.84 13.57 -29.93
N ASN A 63 -1.16 14.34 -29.08
CA ASN A 63 0.26 14.16 -28.81
C ASN A 63 0.53 12.85 -28.07
N LEU A 64 -0.29 12.39 -27.13
CA LEU A 64 -0.12 11.11 -26.43
C LEU A 64 -0.04 9.90 -27.38
N LEU A 65 -0.83 9.92 -28.47
CA LEU A 65 -0.85 8.87 -29.48
C LEU A 65 0.31 8.95 -30.49
N LEU A 66 0.98 10.11 -30.57
CA LEU A 66 2.01 10.44 -31.56
C LEU A 66 3.37 10.78 -30.95
N SER A 67 3.46 10.85 -29.62
CA SER A 67 4.68 11.16 -28.88
C SER A 67 5.66 10.00 -29.03
N PRO A 68 6.97 10.28 -29.20
CA PRO A 68 8.00 9.26 -29.05
C PRO A 68 7.83 8.57 -27.68
N ASP A 69 8.05 7.25 -27.62
CA ASP A 69 8.12 6.51 -26.35
C ASP A 69 9.33 7.03 -25.57
N LYS A 70 9.12 8.12 -24.83
CA LYS A 70 10.11 8.67 -23.90
C LYS A 70 10.13 7.78 -22.68
N GLU A 71 11.35 7.39 -22.29
CA GLU A 71 11.60 6.60 -21.10
C GLU A 71 11.18 7.37 -19.84
N LEU A 72 10.71 6.63 -18.84
CA LEU A 72 10.47 7.15 -17.51
C LEU A 72 11.80 7.47 -16.80
N ILE A 73 11.78 8.42 -15.87
CA ILE A 73 12.95 8.69 -15.02
C ILE A 73 13.27 7.41 -14.23
N GLY A 74 14.55 7.00 -14.26
CA GLY A 74 15.05 5.76 -13.67
C GLY A 74 14.98 4.53 -14.59
N GLU A 75 14.21 4.57 -15.69
CA GLU A 75 14.03 3.40 -16.57
C GLU A 75 15.36 2.91 -17.17
N SER A 76 16.21 3.84 -17.62
CA SER A 76 17.57 3.53 -18.13
C SER A 76 18.53 3.02 -17.06
N ASN A 77 18.29 3.35 -15.79
CA ASN A 77 18.99 2.79 -14.64
C ASN A 77 18.44 1.41 -14.23
N GLY A 78 17.41 0.91 -14.94
CA GLY A 78 16.79 -0.39 -14.72
C GLY A 78 15.73 -0.42 -13.63
N GLN A 79 15.44 0.71 -12.97
CA GLN A 79 14.49 0.79 -11.86
C GLN A 79 13.64 2.06 -11.91
N ILE A 80 12.33 1.91 -11.71
CA ILE A 80 11.40 3.03 -11.61
C ILE A 80 10.76 3.00 -10.22
N ASN A 81 10.84 4.12 -9.50
CA ASN A 81 10.22 4.26 -8.19
C ASN A 81 9.02 5.21 -8.27
N ILE A 82 7.91 4.79 -7.70
CA ILE A 82 6.69 5.60 -7.62
C ILE A 82 6.15 5.55 -6.20
N LEU A 83 5.96 6.71 -5.57
CA LEU A 83 5.31 6.84 -4.28
C LEU A 83 3.78 6.84 -4.44
N LEU A 84 3.12 5.81 -3.94
CA LEU A 84 1.67 5.70 -3.88
C LEU A 84 1.18 6.12 -2.48
N MET A 85 0.28 7.09 -2.44
CA MET A 85 -0.25 7.65 -1.20
C MET A 85 -1.77 7.56 -1.12
N GLY A 86 -2.27 7.23 0.06
CA GLY A 86 -3.69 7.24 0.39
C GLY A 86 -4.00 8.29 1.45
N ILE A 87 -4.95 9.18 1.17
CA ILE A 87 -5.43 10.21 2.12
C ILE A 87 -6.91 10.00 2.45
N GLY A 88 -7.38 10.59 3.55
CA GLY A 88 -8.80 10.56 3.91
C GLY A 88 -9.68 11.30 2.89
N GLY A 89 -9.25 12.50 2.48
CA GLY A 89 -10.02 13.41 1.62
C GLY A 89 -10.97 14.33 2.39
N PRO A 90 -11.67 15.26 1.70
CA PRO A 90 -12.56 16.23 2.33
C PRO A 90 -13.64 15.58 3.20
N GLY A 91 -13.86 16.13 4.40
CA GLY A 91 -14.84 15.61 5.35
C GLY A 91 -14.31 14.56 6.33
N HIS A 92 -13.01 14.24 6.27
CA HIS A 92 -12.33 13.38 7.24
C HIS A 92 -11.41 14.20 8.18
N GLU A 93 -11.30 13.80 9.45
CA GLU A 93 -10.27 14.34 10.33
C GLU A 93 -8.88 14.00 9.77
N GLY A 94 -7.97 14.99 9.73
CA GLY A 94 -6.69 14.81 9.07
C GLY A 94 -6.82 14.49 7.58
N ALA A 95 -7.79 15.11 6.88
CA ALA A 95 -8.13 14.88 5.47
C ALA A 95 -6.92 14.72 4.51
N LEU A 96 -5.82 15.41 4.78
CA LEU A 96 -4.61 15.42 3.95
C LEU A 96 -3.45 14.59 4.53
N LEU A 97 -3.63 13.93 5.68
CA LEU A 97 -2.61 13.02 6.21
C LEU A 97 -2.52 11.77 5.34
N THR A 98 -1.30 11.38 4.99
CA THR A 98 -1.03 10.20 4.16
C THR A 98 -0.96 8.95 5.03
N ASP A 99 -2.12 8.31 5.22
CA ASP A 99 -2.26 7.13 6.06
C ASP A 99 -1.72 5.85 5.42
N THR A 100 -1.54 5.87 4.10
CA THR A 100 -0.85 4.83 3.32
C THR A 100 0.25 5.50 2.52
N MET A 101 1.45 4.95 2.58
CA MET A 101 2.61 5.37 1.79
C MET A 101 3.34 4.11 1.33
N LEU A 102 3.27 3.82 0.05
CA LEU A 102 3.86 2.64 -0.58
C LEU A 102 4.81 3.10 -1.67
N VAL A 103 6.09 2.71 -1.59
CA VAL A 103 7.02 2.90 -2.70
C VAL A 103 6.92 1.67 -3.60
N ALA A 104 6.45 1.84 -4.82
CA ALA A 104 6.49 0.84 -5.86
C ALA A 104 7.82 0.94 -6.60
N ASN A 105 8.74 0.01 -6.35
CA ASN A 105 9.98 -0.17 -7.10
C ASN A 105 9.76 -1.19 -8.20
N ILE A 106 9.89 -0.77 -9.45
CA ILE A 106 9.69 -1.60 -10.64
C ILE A 106 11.05 -1.89 -11.27
N ASN A 107 11.47 -3.15 -11.28
CA ASN A 107 12.67 -3.59 -11.98
C ASN A 107 12.35 -3.89 -13.45
N ILE A 108 12.94 -3.12 -14.35
CA ILE A 108 12.65 -3.18 -15.79
C ILE A 108 13.27 -4.41 -16.46
N GLN A 109 14.34 -4.97 -15.87
CA GLN A 109 15.01 -6.15 -16.40
C GLN A 109 14.26 -7.43 -16.04
N THR A 110 13.78 -7.53 -14.79
CA THR A 110 13.10 -8.73 -14.28
C THR A 110 11.57 -8.66 -14.38
N ASN A 111 11.00 -7.49 -14.65
CA ASN A 111 9.55 -7.20 -14.54
C ASN A 111 8.98 -7.53 -13.16
N GLU A 112 9.82 -7.40 -12.13
CA GLU A 112 9.43 -7.57 -10.73
C GLU A 112 9.08 -6.22 -10.11
N VAL A 113 8.11 -6.23 -9.20
CA VAL A 113 7.68 -5.06 -8.45
C VAL A 113 7.77 -5.35 -6.97
N VAL A 114 8.42 -4.47 -6.22
CA VAL A 114 8.38 -4.47 -4.75
C VAL A 114 7.54 -3.30 -4.29
N LEU A 115 6.51 -3.59 -3.50
CA LEU A 115 5.69 -2.61 -2.82
C LEU A 115 6.21 -2.48 -1.39
N THR A 116 6.97 -1.43 -1.13
CA THR A 116 7.54 -1.15 0.19
C THR A 116 6.63 -0.20 0.97
N ASN A 117 5.99 -0.69 2.03
CA ASN A 117 5.20 0.12 2.95
C ASN A 117 6.11 0.90 3.90
N ILE A 118 5.93 2.21 3.93
CA ILE A 118 6.61 3.13 4.84
C ILE A 118 5.68 3.49 5.99
N PRO A 119 6.10 3.34 7.27
CA PRO A 119 5.26 3.69 8.40
C PRO A 119 4.88 5.18 8.40
N ARG A 120 3.58 5.46 8.37
CA ARG A 120 3.03 6.81 8.51
C ARG A 120 3.48 7.54 9.79
N ASP A 121 3.80 6.76 10.83
CA ASP A 121 4.22 7.23 12.14
C ASP A 121 5.75 7.41 12.24
N PHE A 122 6.51 7.21 11.15
CA PHE A 122 7.95 7.45 11.11
C PHE A 122 8.26 8.92 11.41
N MET A 123 9.18 9.18 12.33
CA MET A 123 9.52 10.52 12.77
C MET A 123 10.53 11.17 11.82
N VAL A 124 10.22 12.38 11.36
CA VAL A 124 11.08 13.20 10.49
C VAL A 124 11.11 14.64 11.01
N ASP A 125 12.15 15.40 10.65
CA ASP A 125 12.28 16.82 11.01
C ASP A 125 11.78 17.67 9.83
N LEU A 126 10.50 18.03 9.86
CA LEU A 126 9.88 18.79 8.78
C LEU A 126 10.28 20.29 8.86
N PRO A 127 10.63 20.93 7.73
CA PRO A 127 10.89 22.36 7.70
C PRO A 127 9.76 23.16 8.33
N LYS A 128 10.10 24.11 9.21
CA LYS A 128 9.17 24.95 10.02
C LYS A 128 8.35 24.22 11.11
N TYR A 129 8.13 22.91 10.99
CA TYR A 129 7.27 22.13 11.91
C TYR A 129 8.04 21.26 12.90
N ARG A 130 9.36 21.18 12.72
CA ARG A 130 10.25 20.36 13.53
C ARG A 130 9.84 18.88 13.48
N LEU A 131 10.13 18.14 14.55
CA LEU A 131 9.82 16.73 14.67
C LEU A 131 8.33 16.46 14.50
N GLN A 132 7.99 15.76 13.42
CA GLN A 132 6.63 15.38 13.05
C GLN A 132 6.61 13.95 12.53
N LYS A 133 5.43 13.34 12.54
CA LYS A 133 5.20 12.11 11.80
C LYS A 133 5.26 12.42 10.30
N ILE A 134 5.90 11.54 9.54
CA ILE A 134 6.12 11.68 8.10
C ILE A 134 4.81 11.85 7.33
N ASN A 135 3.70 11.29 7.81
CA ASN A 135 2.40 11.44 7.16
C ASN A 135 1.84 12.88 7.18
N ALA A 136 2.44 13.76 7.99
CA ALA A 136 2.10 15.17 8.02
C ALA A 136 2.81 15.99 6.95
N ALA A 137 3.86 15.45 6.29
CA ALA A 137 4.63 16.16 5.27
C ALA A 137 3.72 16.69 4.14
N TYR A 138 2.91 15.79 3.56
CA TYR A 138 1.94 16.14 2.53
C TYR A 138 0.95 17.22 3.00
N ALA A 139 0.38 17.03 4.19
CA ALA A 139 -0.64 17.93 4.74
C ALA A 139 -0.10 19.36 5.00
N TYR A 140 1.10 19.45 5.59
CA TYR A 140 1.71 20.75 5.88
C TYR A 140 2.17 21.47 4.62
N ALA A 141 2.73 20.76 3.65
CA ALA A 141 3.11 21.35 2.37
C ALA A 141 1.87 21.84 1.59
N GLU A 142 0.78 21.07 1.52
CA GLU A 142 -0.48 21.54 0.91
C GLU A 142 -1.08 22.76 1.62
N ARG A 143 -0.91 22.86 2.95
CA ARG A 143 -1.36 24.02 3.72
C ARG A 143 -0.53 25.27 3.41
N ASP A 144 0.78 25.12 3.35
CA ASP A 144 1.72 26.24 3.20
C ASP A 144 1.82 26.72 1.75
N ASN A 145 1.80 25.77 0.80
CA ASN A 145 1.89 26.01 -0.63
C ASN A 145 1.08 24.93 -1.39
N PRO A 146 -0.21 25.17 -1.65
CA PRO A 146 -1.10 24.20 -2.29
C PRO A 146 -0.51 23.62 -3.59
N GLY A 147 -0.61 22.30 -3.75
CA GLY A 147 -0.05 21.58 -4.90
C GLY A 147 1.39 21.08 -4.73
N THR A 148 2.04 21.34 -3.58
CA THR A 148 3.40 20.86 -3.28
C THR A 148 3.45 19.65 -2.33
N GLY A 149 2.28 19.12 -1.93
CA GLY A 149 2.22 18.02 -0.97
C GLY A 149 2.95 16.75 -1.40
N GLY A 150 2.81 16.39 -2.68
CA GLY A 150 3.42 15.18 -3.22
C GLY A 150 4.96 15.23 -3.19
N GLU A 151 5.53 16.37 -3.60
CA GLU A 151 7.00 16.53 -3.62
C GLU A 151 7.58 16.61 -2.21
N ALA A 152 6.90 17.28 -1.28
CA ALA A 152 7.31 17.28 0.12
C ALA A 152 7.27 15.86 0.75
N ALA A 153 6.32 15.02 0.35
CA ALA A 153 6.28 13.63 0.80
C ALA A 153 7.39 12.78 0.14
N ILE A 154 7.73 13.05 -1.11
CA ILE A 154 8.90 12.44 -1.77
C ILE A 154 10.16 12.79 -1.00
N ASP A 155 10.45 14.07 -0.76
CA ASP A 155 11.68 14.52 -0.09
C ASP A 155 11.93 13.77 1.24
N GLU A 156 10.89 13.64 2.07
CA GLU A 156 10.98 12.95 3.35
C GLU A 156 11.13 11.43 3.20
N ILE A 157 10.46 10.82 2.22
CA ILE A 157 10.57 9.38 1.97
C ILE A 157 11.92 9.04 1.34
N GLU A 158 12.45 9.86 0.42
CA GLU A 158 13.82 9.71 -0.10
C GLU A 158 14.83 9.84 1.03
N ALA A 159 14.66 10.78 1.96
CA ALA A 159 15.53 10.91 3.13
C ALA A 159 15.52 9.65 4.01
N VAL A 160 14.34 9.06 4.25
CA VAL A 160 14.20 7.84 5.06
C VAL A 160 14.71 6.60 4.32
N THR A 161 14.44 6.50 3.02
CA THR A 161 14.66 5.26 2.26
C THR A 161 15.97 5.22 1.48
N GLY A 162 16.51 6.37 1.11
CA GLY A 162 17.67 6.52 0.23
C GLY A 162 17.38 6.15 -1.23
N LEU A 163 16.10 5.98 -1.59
CA LEU A 163 15.66 5.72 -2.96
C LEU A 163 15.45 7.05 -3.69
N GLU A 164 15.73 7.08 -4.99
CA GLU A 164 15.32 8.19 -5.89
C GLU A 164 13.90 7.92 -6.38
N ILE A 165 12.95 8.79 -6.05
CA ILE A 165 11.52 8.64 -6.25
C ILE A 165 11.00 9.82 -7.08
N PRO A 166 11.09 9.74 -8.43
CA PRO A 166 10.71 10.85 -9.30
C PRO A 166 9.20 11.07 -9.41
N TYR A 167 8.39 10.06 -9.06
CA TYR A 167 6.95 10.08 -9.30
C TYR A 167 6.14 9.81 -8.04
N TYR A 168 4.98 10.46 -7.94
CA TYR A 168 3.97 10.12 -6.94
C TYR A 168 2.58 9.99 -7.53
N ALA A 169 1.72 9.26 -6.83
CA ALA A 169 0.28 9.22 -7.05
C ALA A 169 -0.44 9.26 -5.69
N VAL A 170 -1.36 10.21 -5.51
CA VAL A 170 -2.18 10.35 -4.31
C VAL A 170 -3.62 10.10 -4.66
N ILE A 171 -4.30 9.29 -3.86
CA ILE A 171 -5.73 9.04 -4.01
C ILE A 171 -6.44 9.20 -2.66
N ASP A 172 -7.63 9.81 -2.65
CA ASP A 172 -8.46 9.82 -1.46
C ASP A 172 -9.44 8.64 -1.42
N PHE A 173 -10.15 8.46 -0.30
CA PHE A 173 -11.10 7.35 -0.15
C PHE A 173 -12.22 7.37 -1.19
N LYS A 174 -12.70 8.55 -1.57
CA LYS A 174 -13.77 8.68 -2.57
C LYS A 174 -13.27 8.30 -3.97
N GLY A 175 -12.08 8.76 -4.32
CA GLY A 175 -11.38 8.38 -5.56
C GLY A 175 -11.14 6.89 -5.64
N PHE A 176 -10.68 6.28 -4.54
CA PHE A 176 -10.45 4.85 -4.45
C PHE A 176 -11.73 4.04 -4.69
N VAL A 177 -12.80 4.34 -3.93
CA VAL A 177 -14.08 3.63 -4.05
C VAL A 177 -14.61 3.75 -5.48
N LYS A 178 -14.64 4.98 -6.01
CA LYS A 178 -15.12 5.23 -7.37
C LYS A 178 -14.28 4.50 -8.42
N GLY A 179 -12.95 4.53 -8.31
CA GLY A 179 -12.06 3.87 -9.25
C GLY A 179 -12.30 2.37 -9.31
N VAL A 180 -12.48 1.73 -8.15
CA VAL A 180 -12.83 0.30 -8.08
C VAL A 180 -14.20 0.02 -8.68
N ASP A 181 -15.21 0.83 -8.37
CA ASP A 181 -16.55 0.65 -8.92
C ASP A 181 -16.59 0.86 -10.45
N ASP A 182 -15.82 1.82 -10.97
CA ASP A 182 -15.73 2.14 -12.39
C ASP A 182 -15.11 0.99 -13.22
N VAL A 183 -14.23 0.17 -12.62
CA VAL A 183 -13.69 -1.04 -13.25
C VAL A 183 -14.57 -2.28 -13.01
N GLY A 184 -15.74 -2.11 -12.38
CA GLY A 184 -16.70 -3.17 -12.12
C GLY A 184 -16.36 -4.06 -10.92
N GLY A 185 -15.66 -3.51 -9.92
CA GLY A 185 -15.25 -4.24 -8.72
C GLY A 185 -14.00 -5.11 -8.93
N LEU A 186 -13.47 -5.65 -7.82
CA LEU A 186 -12.25 -6.46 -7.79
C LEU A 186 -12.54 -7.90 -7.39
N ASP A 187 -11.89 -8.86 -8.04
CA ASP A 187 -11.91 -10.26 -7.62
C ASP A 187 -10.65 -10.54 -6.79
N ILE A 188 -10.81 -10.85 -5.50
CA ILE A 188 -9.71 -11.03 -4.56
C ILE A 188 -9.84 -12.38 -3.87
N THR A 189 -8.75 -13.16 -3.84
CA THR A 189 -8.68 -14.37 -3.03
C THR A 189 -8.18 -14.04 -1.62
N ILE A 190 -9.00 -14.31 -0.61
CA ILE A 190 -8.66 -14.17 0.81
C ILE A 190 -8.01 -15.47 1.28
N ASP A 191 -6.78 -15.40 1.81
CA ASP A 191 -6.01 -16.60 2.15
C ASP A 191 -6.48 -17.25 3.45
N ARG A 192 -7.00 -16.42 4.35
CA ARG A 192 -7.39 -16.79 5.72
C ARG A 192 -8.57 -15.95 6.18
N THR A 193 -9.51 -16.62 6.84
CA THR A 193 -10.65 -15.93 7.44
C THR A 193 -10.18 -15.06 8.60
N PHE A 194 -10.60 -13.80 8.60
CA PHE A 194 -10.38 -12.89 9.71
C PHE A 194 -11.54 -11.94 9.93
N THR A 195 -11.61 -11.41 11.15
CA THR A 195 -12.61 -10.43 11.56
C THR A 195 -11.91 -9.22 12.18
N ASP A 196 -12.28 -8.02 11.74
CA ASP A 196 -11.93 -6.77 12.37
C ASP A 196 -13.14 -6.26 13.19
N ALA A 197 -13.04 -6.40 14.51
CA ALA A 197 -14.10 -6.00 15.43
C ALA A 197 -14.05 -4.50 15.80
N PHE A 198 -13.00 -3.78 15.39
CA PHE A 198 -12.71 -2.42 15.79
C PHE A 198 -12.44 -1.52 14.58
N TYR A 199 -13.11 -1.80 13.46
CA TYR A 199 -13.01 -0.95 12.28
C TYR A 199 -13.67 0.40 12.58
N PRO A 200 -12.98 1.54 12.45
CA PRO A 200 -13.52 2.83 12.85
C PRO A 200 -14.67 3.24 11.92
N ASP A 201 -15.77 3.70 12.52
CA ASP A 201 -16.76 4.49 11.78
C ASP A 201 -16.26 5.93 11.63
N TYR A 202 -16.76 6.67 10.63
CA TYR A 202 -16.33 8.04 10.37
C TYR A 202 -16.85 9.07 11.38
N LYS A 203 -17.41 8.63 12.52
CA LYS A 203 -18.07 9.43 13.56
C LYS A 203 -17.60 9.05 14.97
N ASN A 204 -16.34 8.66 15.12
CA ASN A 204 -15.70 8.30 16.39
C ASN A 204 -16.29 7.06 17.10
N GLY A 205 -16.96 6.18 16.36
CA GLY A 205 -17.41 4.85 16.78
C GLY A 205 -16.72 3.73 16.00
N TYR A 206 -17.28 2.53 16.08
CA TYR A 206 -16.83 1.37 15.32
C TYR A 206 -17.98 0.84 14.47
N LEU A 207 -17.67 0.39 13.25
CA LEU A 207 -18.60 -0.41 12.47
C LEU A 207 -18.90 -1.73 13.21
N ALA A 208 -20.01 -2.37 12.82
CA ALA A 208 -20.23 -3.76 13.19
C ALA A 208 -19.02 -4.62 12.73
N PRO A 209 -18.65 -5.67 13.48
CA PRO A 209 -17.49 -6.50 13.14
C PRO A 209 -17.48 -6.93 11.68
N VAL A 210 -16.40 -6.60 10.98
CA VAL A 210 -16.26 -6.87 9.55
C VAL A 210 -15.49 -8.18 9.39
N THR A 211 -16.11 -9.18 8.76
CA THR A 211 -15.49 -10.48 8.50
C THR A 211 -15.15 -10.63 7.02
N PHE A 212 -13.96 -11.16 6.74
CA PHE A 212 -13.49 -11.59 5.44
C PHE A 212 -13.31 -13.11 5.50
N THR A 213 -14.01 -13.84 4.64
CA THR A 213 -13.99 -15.32 4.66
C THR A 213 -12.95 -15.82 3.67
N LYS A 214 -12.15 -16.82 4.07
CA LYS A 214 -11.19 -17.48 3.18
C LYS A 214 -11.87 -17.93 1.88
N GLY A 215 -11.23 -17.65 0.75
CA GLY A 215 -11.70 -17.97 -0.59
C GLY A 215 -11.83 -16.75 -1.49
N PRO A 216 -12.30 -16.94 -2.73
CA PRO A 216 -12.54 -15.83 -3.65
C PRO A 216 -13.72 -14.97 -3.18
N GLU A 217 -13.54 -13.65 -3.21
CA GLU A 217 -14.57 -12.66 -2.93
C GLU A 217 -14.53 -11.56 -3.99
N HIS A 218 -15.70 -11.21 -4.52
CA HIS A 218 -15.87 -10.05 -5.39
C HIS A 218 -16.19 -8.81 -4.53
N MET A 219 -15.33 -7.80 -4.58
CA MET A 219 -15.40 -6.59 -3.75
C MET A 219 -15.72 -5.37 -4.60
N ASN A 220 -16.78 -4.65 -4.23
CA ASN A 220 -17.00 -3.28 -4.68
C ASN A 220 -16.02 -2.31 -3.99
N GLY A 221 -16.05 -1.03 -4.37
CA GLY A 221 -15.09 -0.04 -3.87
C GLY A 221 -15.11 0.14 -2.36
N GLU A 222 -16.29 0.16 -1.74
CA GLU A 222 -16.41 0.29 -0.29
C GLU A 222 -15.86 -0.95 0.43
N ARG A 223 -16.18 -2.15 -0.05
CA ARG A 223 -15.68 -3.41 0.51
C ARG A 223 -14.16 -3.52 0.36
N ALA A 224 -13.62 -3.14 -0.78
CA ALA A 224 -12.18 -3.11 -1.04
C ALA A 224 -11.47 -2.07 -0.16
N LEU A 225 -12.09 -0.92 0.11
CA LEU A 225 -11.52 0.11 0.98
C LEU A 225 -11.41 -0.40 2.42
N ILE A 226 -12.47 -1.04 2.92
CA ILE A 226 -12.47 -1.67 4.25
C ILE A 226 -11.40 -2.77 4.32
N PHE A 227 -11.27 -3.57 3.25
CA PHE A 227 -10.24 -4.59 3.14
C PHE A 227 -8.83 -4.00 3.17
N ALA A 228 -8.57 -2.88 2.49
CA ALA A 228 -7.27 -2.19 2.49
C ALA A 228 -6.93 -1.59 3.87
N ARG A 229 -7.95 -1.13 4.61
CA ARG A 229 -7.78 -0.30 5.82
C ARG A 229 -7.89 -1.07 7.13
N SER A 230 -8.38 -2.30 7.12
CA SER A 230 -8.47 -3.10 8.35
C SER A 230 -7.09 -3.25 9.03
N ARG A 231 -7.04 -3.05 10.36
CA ARG A 231 -5.81 -3.05 11.18
C ARG A 231 -5.94 -3.87 12.46
N LYS A 232 -7.16 -4.27 12.85
CA LYS A 232 -7.41 -5.05 14.06
C LYS A 232 -7.98 -6.42 13.72
N GLY A 233 -7.60 -6.95 12.57
CA GLY A 233 -7.90 -8.32 12.17
C GLY A 233 -7.32 -9.33 13.15
N ASN A 234 -8.13 -10.30 13.56
CA ASN A 234 -7.64 -11.46 14.30
C ASN A 234 -6.78 -12.39 13.42
N ASN A 235 -6.35 -13.53 13.95
CA ASN A 235 -5.64 -14.57 13.19
C ASN A 235 -4.40 -14.05 12.44
N ASN A 236 -3.61 -13.16 13.03
CA ASN A 236 -2.41 -12.56 12.42
C ASN A 236 -2.69 -11.63 11.22
N GLU A 237 -3.93 -11.15 11.04
CA GLU A 237 -4.31 -10.15 10.01
C GLU A 237 -4.28 -8.70 10.52
N GLY A 238 -3.87 -8.48 11.77
CA GLY A 238 -3.77 -7.17 12.40
C GLY A 238 -2.40 -6.50 12.28
N SER A 239 -1.42 -7.12 11.62
CA SER A 239 -0.10 -6.52 11.40
C SER A 239 -0.11 -5.56 10.21
N ASP A 240 0.84 -4.63 10.19
CA ASP A 240 1.05 -3.75 9.04
C ASP A 240 1.47 -4.55 7.80
N PHE A 241 2.15 -5.68 7.98
CA PHE A 241 2.53 -6.58 6.89
C PHE A 241 1.29 -7.22 6.25
N ALA A 242 0.37 -7.74 7.07
CA ALA A 242 -0.88 -8.29 6.58
C ALA A 242 -1.70 -7.23 5.81
N ARG A 243 -1.68 -5.98 6.29
CA ARG A 243 -2.28 -4.85 5.57
C ARG A 243 -1.58 -4.58 4.23
N SER A 244 -0.24 -4.59 4.19
CA SER A 244 0.51 -4.40 2.93
C SER A 244 0.21 -5.50 1.91
N GLU A 245 0.06 -6.75 2.36
CA GLU A 245 -0.33 -7.87 1.51
C GLU A 245 -1.74 -7.70 0.94
N ARG A 246 -2.69 -7.19 1.74
CA ARG A 246 -4.04 -6.86 1.26
C ARG A 246 -4.01 -5.73 0.23
N GLN A 247 -3.20 -4.69 0.46
CA GLN A 247 -3.02 -3.58 -0.48
C GLN A 247 -2.39 -4.06 -1.80
N LYS A 248 -1.39 -4.96 -1.75
CA LYS A 248 -0.85 -5.63 -2.95
C LYS A 248 -1.95 -6.35 -3.73
N LYS A 249 -2.78 -7.17 -3.06
CA LYS A 249 -3.88 -7.90 -3.73
C LYS A 249 -4.85 -6.96 -4.44
N ILE A 250 -5.18 -5.83 -3.81
CA ILE A 250 -6.02 -4.79 -4.41
C ILE A 250 -5.35 -4.21 -5.66
N LEU A 251 -4.08 -3.84 -5.58
CA LEU A 251 -3.34 -3.27 -6.72
C LEU A 251 -3.24 -4.25 -7.89
N VAL A 252 -2.94 -5.52 -7.61
CA VAL A 252 -2.89 -6.58 -8.63
C VAL A 252 -4.27 -6.80 -9.25
N ALA A 253 -5.32 -6.97 -8.44
CA ALA A 253 -6.68 -7.18 -8.96
C ALA A 253 -7.17 -5.98 -9.77
N PHE A 254 -6.87 -4.75 -9.33
CA PHE A 254 -7.19 -3.53 -10.07
C PHE A 254 -6.46 -3.48 -11.41
N LYS A 255 -5.15 -3.80 -11.43
CA LYS A 255 -4.34 -3.89 -12.65
C LYS A 255 -4.97 -4.87 -13.65
N GLU A 256 -5.31 -6.08 -13.21
CA GLU A 256 -5.95 -7.10 -14.07
C GLU A 256 -7.30 -6.61 -14.63
N LYS A 257 -8.13 -5.95 -13.79
CA LYS A 257 -9.39 -5.36 -14.26
C LYS A 257 -9.16 -4.28 -15.30
N VAL A 258 -8.21 -3.37 -15.09
CA VAL A 258 -7.89 -2.30 -16.05
C VAL A 258 -7.42 -2.87 -17.39
N PHE A 259 -6.58 -3.89 -17.41
CA PHE A 259 -6.14 -4.52 -18.67
C PHE A 259 -7.21 -5.39 -19.33
N ALA A 260 -8.14 -5.95 -18.56
CA ALA A 260 -9.30 -6.66 -19.10
C ALA A 260 -10.33 -5.71 -19.74
N LEU A 261 -10.38 -4.44 -19.30
CA LEU A 261 -11.18 -3.42 -19.97
C LEU A 261 -10.61 -3.20 -21.37
N LYS A 262 -11.47 -3.36 -22.39
CA LYS A 262 -11.12 -2.96 -23.75
C LYS A 262 -11.05 -1.43 -23.82
N LEU A 263 -9.87 -0.87 -23.52
CA LEU A 263 -9.58 0.57 -23.46
C LEU A 263 -9.78 1.32 -24.79
N ASN A 264 -10.19 0.62 -25.84
CA ASN A 264 -10.64 1.14 -27.11
C ASN A 264 -11.97 1.92 -26.99
N ASP A 265 -12.68 1.79 -25.86
CA ASP A 265 -13.86 2.60 -25.53
C ASP A 265 -13.45 3.94 -24.90
N LEU A 266 -13.42 4.97 -25.73
CA LEU A 266 -13.16 6.36 -25.33
C LEU A 266 -14.07 6.85 -24.19
N LYS A 267 -15.25 6.24 -23.98
CA LYS A 267 -16.15 6.57 -22.87
C LYS A 267 -15.62 6.04 -21.54
N THR A 268 -15.08 4.83 -21.50
CA THR A 268 -14.46 4.22 -20.31
C THR A 268 -13.18 4.96 -19.94
N LEU A 269 -12.37 5.33 -20.94
CA LEU A 269 -11.18 6.15 -20.72
C LEU A 269 -11.53 7.55 -20.19
N ASN A 270 -12.54 8.23 -20.76
CA ASN A 270 -12.99 9.53 -20.27
C ASN A 270 -13.65 9.47 -18.89
N ASN A 271 -14.37 8.39 -18.56
CA ASN A 271 -14.96 8.19 -17.23
C ASN A 271 -13.88 7.93 -16.18
N LEU A 272 -12.87 7.11 -16.50
CA LEU A 272 -11.70 6.92 -15.64
C LEU A 272 -10.95 8.24 -15.46
N LEU A 273 -10.60 8.94 -16.53
CA LEU A 273 -9.90 10.23 -16.44
C LEU A 273 -10.71 11.30 -15.68
N GLY A 274 -12.03 11.35 -15.85
CA GLY A 274 -12.93 12.30 -15.16
C GLY A 274 -13.21 11.96 -13.69
N ALA A 275 -13.15 10.68 -13.32
CA ALA A 275 -13.24 10.22 -11.93
C ALA A 275 -11.97 10.52 -11.13
N PHE A 276 -10.83 10.43 -11.81
CA PHE A 276 -9.51 10.69 -11.26
C PHE A 276 -9.28 12.18 -10.99
N THR A 277 -9.84 13.08 -11.79
CA THR A 277 -9.53 14.51 -11.73
C THR A 277 -9.72 15.21 -10.36
N ASP A 278 -10.75 14.88 -9.59
CA ASP A 278 -11.01 15.58 -8.30
C ASP A 278 -10.36 14.90 -7.07
N ASN A 279 -10.06 13.60 -7.17
CA ASN A 279 -9.72 12.74 -6.03
C ASN A 279 -8.39 12.01 -6.20
N PHE A 280 -7.69 12.26 -7.31
CA PHE A 280 -6.38 11.70 -7.65
C PHE A 280 -5.43 12.81 -8.07
N ARG A 281 -4.19 12.76 -7.59
CA ARG A 281 -3.12 13.72 -7.93
C ARG A 281 -1.85 12.97 -8.28
N THR A 282 -1.13 13.43 -9.29
CA THR A 282 0.17 12.88 -9.69
C THR A 282 1.01 13.96 -10.37
N ASN A 283 2.34 13.83 -10.29
CA ASN A 283 3.27 14.62 -11.10
C ASN A 283 3.60 13.96 -12.45
N MET A 284 3.08 12.76 -12.73
CA MET A 284 3.30 12.07 -14.00
C MET A 284 2.59 12.76 -15.16
N GLU A 285 3.31 12.98 -16.25
CA GLU A 285 2.73 13.43 -17.50
C GLU A 285 1.93 12.31 -18.20
N PRO A 286 0.97 12.64 -19.08
CA PRO A 286 0.19 11.63 -19.78
C PRO A 286 1.02 10.57 -20.52
N HIS A 287 2.14 10.97 -21.13
CA HIS A 287 3.03 10.06 -21.86
C HIS A 287 3.76 9.09 -20.92
N GLU A 288 4.08 9.54 -19.70
CA GLU A 288 4.68 8.74 -18.64
C GLU A 288 3.67 7.70 -18.11
N LEU A 289 2.41 8.09 -17.93
CA LEU A 289 1.33 7.16 -17.57
C LEU A 289 1.09 6.10 -18.65
N LYS A 290 1.19 6.46 -19.93
CA LYS A 290 1.16 5.48 -21.04
C LYS A 290 2.35 4.52 -20.93
N ARG A 291 3.59 5.04 -20.78
CA ARG A 291 4.79 4.19 -20.65
C ARG A 291 4.69 3.25 -19.45
N LEU A 292 4.19 3.74 -18.31
CA LEU A 292 3.95 2.96 -17.11
C LEU A 292 2.91 1.86 -17.35
N THR A 293 1.86 2.15 -18.12
CA THR A 293 0.84 1.15 -18.51
C THR A 293 1.45 0.08 -19.42
N ASP A 294 2.28 0.46 -20.39
CA ASP A 294 2.99 -0.48 -21.28
C ASP A 294 3.92 -1.40 -20.49
N LEU A 295 4.64 -0.88 -19.49
CA LEU A 295 5.45 -1.68 -18.56
C LEU A 295 4.60 -2.55 -17.63
N GLY A 296 3.53 -1.99 -17.07
CA GLY A 296 2.57 -2.67 -16.19
C GLY A 296 1.92 -3.89 -16.83
N SER A 297 1.72 -3.87 -18.15
CA SER A 297 1.15 -5.00 -18.91
C SER A 297 2.06 -6.25 -18.92
N LYS A 298 3.36 -6.08 -18.66
CA LYS A 298 4.35 -7.16 -18.66
C LYS A 298 4.54 -7.78 -17.27
N ILE A 299 4.13 -7.07 -16.22
CA ILE A 299 4.28 -7.51 -14.83
C ILE A 299 3.24 -8.58 -14.53
N GLN A 300 3.71 -9.76 -14.09
CA GLN A 300 2.85 -10.87 -13.70
C GLN A 300 2.51 -10.77 -12.20
N GLU A 301 1.36 -11.29 -11.77
CA GLU A 301 0.94 -11.28 -10.36
C GLU A 301 2.00 -11.86 -9.43
N GLN A 302 2.60 -13.00 -9.81
CA GLN A 302 3.65 -13.64 -9.04
C GLN A 302 4.95 -12.82 -8.95
N SER A 303 5.13 -11.81 -9.81
CA SER A 303 6.30 -10.94 -9.79
C SER A 303 6.08 -9.68 -8.95
N VAL A 304 4.95 -9.59 -8.23
CA VAL A 304 4.68 -8.51 -7.28
C VAL A 304 4.89 -9.01 -5.85
N TYR A 305 5.76 -8.32 -5.12
CA TYR A 305 6.14 -8.64 -3.75
C TYR A 305 5.76 -7.48 -2.83
N SER A 306 5.46 -7.77 -1.56
CA SER A 306 5.30 -6.71 -0.55
C SER A 306 6.43 -6.78 0.46
N PHE A 307 6.89 -5.60 0.85
CA PHE A 307 7.85 -5.39 1.91
C PHE A 307 7.30 -4.30 2.85
N SER A 308 7.66 -4.34 4.12
CA SER A 308 7.16 -3.36 5.10
C SER A 308 8.29 -3.01 6.05
N LEU A 309 8.60 -1.72 6.16
CA LEU A 309 9.60 -1.21 7.10
C LEU A 309 8.97 -1.11 8.49
N GLU A 310 8.79 -2.23 9.17
CA GLU A 310 8.08 -2.28 10.44
C GLU A 310 8.98 -2.08 11.65
N PRO A 311 8.43 -1.62 12.79
CA PRO A 311 9.14 -1.71 14.05
C PRO A 311 9.40 -3.18 14.42
N ASP A 312 10.62 -3.65 14.13
CA ASP A 312 11.10 -5.01 14.36
C ASP A 312 11.92 -5.13 15.65
N GLY A 313 12.29 -4.00 16.26
CA GLY A 313 13.14 -3.96 17.44
C GLY A 313 14.64 -4.11 17.12
N GLU A 314 15.01 -4.20 15.85
CA GLU A 314 16.39 -4.37 15.39
C GLU A 314 16.87 -3.20 14.52
N LEU A 315 16.14 -2.90 13.45
CA LEU A 315 16.41 -1.79 12.54
C LEU A 315 15.57 -0.58 12.91
N VAL A 316 14.27 -0.80 13.11
CA VAL A 316 13.28 0.24 13.37
C VAL A 316 12.52 -0.09 14.67
N CYS A 317 12.31 0.93 15.49
CA CYS A 317 11.77 0.81 16.84
C CYS A 317 10.57 1.73 17.03
N SER A 318 9.63 1.26 17.85
CA SER A 318 8.53 2.09 18.36
C SER A 318 9.01 2.90 19.58
N ALA A 319 8.64 4.17 19.63
CA ALA A 319 8.85 5.02 20.80
C ALA A 319 7.59 5.83 21.12
N LEU A 320 7.39 6.18 22.38
CA LEU A 320 6.52 7.29 22.75
C LEU A 320 7.43 8.50 22.88
N ILE A 321 7.09 9.66 22.31
CA ILE A 321 7.84 10.92 22.47
C ILE A 321 7.02 12.01 23.11
N ASP A 322 7.63 12.84 23.94
CA ASP A 322 6.98 14.05 24.45
C ASP A 322 7.06 15.16 23.38
N LEU A 323 5.90 15.53 22.84
CA LEU A 323 5.77 16.54 21.79
C LEU A 323 6.23 17.93 22.26
N ALA A 324 6.25 18.22 23.57
CA ALA A 324 6.67 19.51 24.11
C ALA A 324 8.20 19.68 24.17
N THR A 325 8.94 18.58 24.34
CA THR A 325 10.41 18.63 24.52
C THR A 325 11.20 18.07 23.35
N GLY A 326 10.56 17.31 22.44
CA GLY A 326 11.21 16.69 21.28
C GLY A 326 12.30 15.68 21.64
N LYS A 327 12.46 15.36 22.93
CA LYS A 327 13.42 14.37 23.42
C LYS A 327 12.73 13.00 23.41
N PRO A 328 13.37 11.93 22.92
CA PRO A 328 12.81 10.60 23.03
C PRO A 328 12.81 10.13 24.50
N PRO A 329 11.65 9.80 25.08
CA PRO A 329 11.54 8.87 26.20
C PRO A 329 12.20 7.53 25.89
N VAL A 330 12.66 6.93 26.97
CA VAL A 330 13.27 5.60 27.05
C VAL A 330 12.44 4.58 26.26
N PRO A 331 13.05 3.71 25.44
CA PRO A 331 12.34 2.62 24.74
C PRO A 331 11.48 1.82 25.72
N ILE A 332 10.22 1.56 25.36
CA ILE A 332 9.38 0.68 26.15
C ILE A 332 9.95 -0.73 25.98
N ALA A 333 10.56 -1.28 27.03
CA ALA A 333 10.86 -2.71 27.09
C ALA A 333 9.54 -3.46 26.94
N VAL A 334 9.45 -4.34 25.93
CA VAL A 334 8.30 -5.22 25.74
C VAL A 334 8.13 -6.04 27.03
N PRO A 335 7.05 -5.88 27.80
CA PRO A 335 6.86 -6.70 28.97
C PRO A 335 6.63 -8.15 28.53
N PRO A 336 7.23 -9.14 29.20
CA PRO A 336 6.97 -10.54 28.90
C PRO A 336 5.46 -10.81 29.02
N THR A 337 4.93 -11.58 28.07
CA THR A 337 3.54 -12.03 28.04
C THR A 337 3.13 -12.51 29.44
N PRO A 338 2.04 -11.98 30.05
CA PRO A 338 1.63 -12.40 31.37
C PRO A 338 1.25 -13.88 31.35
N THR A 339 2.00 -14.69 32.10
CA THR A 339 1.64 -16.06 32.41
C THR A 339 0.28 -16.05 33.13
N PRO A 340 -0.69 -16.92 32.77
CA PRO A 340 -1.97 -16.97 33.46
C PRO A 340 -1.73 -17.25 34.95
N PRO A 341 -2.47 -16.61 35.87
CA PRO A 341 -2.34 -16.93 37.29
C PRO A 341 -2.82 -18.37 37.52
N PRO A 342 -2.15 -19.14 38.40
CA PRO A 342 -2.66 -20.44 38.83
C PRO A 342 -4.01 -20.27 39.53
N ALA A 343 -4.94 -21.16 39.22
CA ALA A 343 -6.27 -21.17 39.82
C ALA A 343 -6.24 -21.49 41.32
N GLY A 344 -6.93 -20.67 42.12
CA GLY A 344 -7.54 -21.08 43.38
C GLY A 344 -6.78 -20.73 44.68
N GLY A 345 -7.38 -19.83 45.47
CA GLY A 345 -7.09 -19.64 46.90
C GLY A 345 -7.90 -18.47 47.48
N PRO A 346 -8.59 -18.62 48.63
CA PRO A 346 -9.56 -17.64 49.11
C PRO A 346 -8.92 -16.39 49.70
N THR A 347 -9.52 -15.24 49.40
CA THR A 347 -9.20 -13.89 49.87
C THR A 347 -9.34 -13.75 51.40
N PRO A 348 -8.35 -13.19 52.12
CA PRO A 348 -8.58 -12.66 53.47
C PRO A 348 -8.89 -11.15 53.45
N THR A 349 -9.84 -10.79 54.30
CA THR A 349 -10.40 -9.45 54.58
C THR A 349 -9.35 -8.43 55.09
N PRO A 350 -9.44 -7.12 54.74
CA PRO A 350 -8.51 -6.11 55.25
C PRO A 350 -8.86 -5.65 56.69
N SER A 351 -7.81 -5.38 57.48
CA SER A 351 -7.85 -4.74 58.80
C SER A 351 -7.38 -3.28 58.69
N PRO A 352 -7.91 -2.31 59.47
CA PRO A 352 -7.63 -0.89 59.29
C PRO A 352 -6.35 -0.44 60.00
N SER A 353 -5.61 0.50 59.42
CA SER A 353 -4.51 1.24 60.07
C SER A 353 -4.67 2.75 59.85
N PRO A 354 -4.12 3.59 60.74
CA PRO A 354 -4.69 4.90 61.10
C PRO A 354 -4.24 6.07 60.22
N SER A 355 -5.04 7.15 60.23
CA SER A 355 -4.76 8.44 59.60
C SER A 355 -3.49 9.12 60.11
N PRO A 356 -2.74 9.79 59.21
CA PRO A 356 -1.91 10.94 59.56
C PRO A 356 -2.56 12.29 59.17
N THR A 357 -2.26 13.27 60.01
CA THR A 357 -2.57 14.71 60.09
C THR A 357 -2.49 15.51 58.77
N PRO A 358 -3.30 16.59 58.58
CA PRO A 358 -3.29 17.40 57.36
C PRO A 358 -1.98 18.20 57.22
N THR A 359 -1.36 18.07 56.05
CA THR A 359 -0.29 18.95 55.55
C THR A 359 -0.95 20.05 54.69
N PRO A 360 -0.45 21.30 54.68
CA PRO A 360 -1.10 22.41 53.99
C PRO A 360 -1.31 22.13 52.50
N GLU A 361 -2.49 22.51 52.02
CA GLU A 361 -2.95 22.43 50.64
C GLU A 361 -2.06 23.32 49.76
N GLU A 362 -1.08 22.69 49.10
CA GLU A 362 -0.35 23.30 48.00
C GLU A 362 -1.30 23.29 46.80
N GLU A 363 -1.57 24.47 46.25
CA GLU A 363 -2.31 24.67 45.01
C GLU A 363 -1.82 23.65 43.97
N PRO A 364 -2.71 22.87 43.31
CA PRO A 364 -2.24 21.93 42.31
C PRO A 364 -1.62 22.73 41.18
N GLU A 365 -0.29 22.63 41.02
CA GLU A 365 0.34 22.96 39.76
C GLU A 365 -0.43 22.20 38.67
N LEU A 366 -0.91 22.97 37.69
CA LEU A 366 -1.62 22.44 36.54
C LEU A 366 -0.67 21.45 35.84
N ASP A 367 -0.85 20.15 36.08
CA ASP A 367 -0.18 19.09 35.34
C ASP A 367 -0.46 19.34 33.85
N ASN A 368 0.54 19.88 33.16
CA ASN A 368 0.52 20.01 31.71
C ASN A 368 0.35 18.57 31.18
N PRO A 369 -0.74 18.24 30.45
CA PRO A 369 -0.95 16.87 30.03
C PRO A 369 0.23 16.46 29.16
N SER A 370 1.06 15.54 29.67
CA SER A 370 2.23 15.02 28.96
C SER A 370 1.75 14.55 27.58
N THR A 371 2.08 15.32 26.54
CA THR A 371 1.51 15.12 25.21
C THR A 371 2.38 14.08 24.51
N THR A 372 2.33 12.85 25.00
CA THR A 372 3.14 11.75 24.48
C THR A 372 2.54 11.22 23.18
N ALA A 373 3.35 11.07 22.14
CA ALA A 373 2.95 10.58 20.83
C ALA A 373 3.69 9.29 20.48
N TYR A 374 2.96 8.29 20.01
CA TYR A 374 3.55 7.09 19.41
C TYR A 374 4.20 7.41 18.07
N VAL A 375 5.46 7.01 17.90
CA VAL A 375 6.27 7.28 16.70
C VAL A 375 7.17 6.10 16.38
N VAL A 376 7.66 6.09 15.15
CA VAL A 376 8.60 5.10 14.64
C VAL A 376 9.93 5.78 14.34
N ILE A 377 11.02 5.23 14.86
CA ILE A 377 12.38 5.78 14.74
C ILE A 377 13.40 4.66 14.47
N PRO A 378 14.60 4.95 13.94
CA PRO A 378 15.70 3.99 13.98
C PRO A 378 15.94 3.50 15.41
N CYS A 379 16.21 2.21 15.58
CA CYS A 379 16.57 1.65 16.88
C CYS A 379 17.87 2.27 17.42
N VAL A 380 18.10 2.14 18.73
CA VAL A 380 19.33 2.66 19.37
C VAL A 380 20.57 2.07 18.68
N GLY A 381 21.47 2.94 18.21
CA GLY A 381 22.67 2.54 17.48
C GLY A 381 22.47 2.29 15.98
N LYS A 382 21.24 2.45 15.47
CA LYS A 382 20.92 2.44 14.03
C LYS A 382 20.76 3.86 13.49
N THR A 383 20.98 3.99 12.20
CA THR A 383 20.92 5.24 11.44
C THR A 383 20.04 5.08 10.20
N LEU A 384 19.71 6.19 9.53
CA LEU A 384 19.04 6.12 8.22
C LEU A 384 19.89 5.36 7.19
N ALA A 385 21.22 5.42 7.26
CA ALA A 385 22.09 4.67 6.36
C ALA A 385 21.93 3.14 6.51
N ASP A 386 21.63 2.66 7.72
CA ASP A 386 21.30 1.25 7.95
C ASP A 386 19.96 0.89 7.28
N ILE A 387 18.97 1.79 7.37
CA ILE A 387 17.68 1.64 6.69
C ILE A 387 17.87 1.63 5.17
N HIS A 388 18.66 2.56 4.63
CA HIS A 388 18.98 2.63 3.19
C HIS A 388 19.60 1.33 2.70
N THR A 389 20.55 0.79 3.47
CA THR A 389 21.21 -0.48 3.13
C THR A 389 20.21 -1.62 3.15
N HIS A 390 19.36 -1.69 4.18
CA HIS A 390 18.34 -2.73 4.28
C HIS A 390 17.31 -2.68 3.14
N LEU A 391 16.89 -1.48 2.72
CA LEU A 391 15.91 -1.31 1.66
C LEU A 391 16.45 -1.61 0.26
N LYS A 392 17.77 -1.50 0.03
CA LYS A 392 18.38 -1.97 -1.23
C LYS A 392 18.17 -3.47 -1.45
N ASP A 393 18.15 -4.24 -0.37
CA ASP A 393 17.91 -5.69 -0.40
C ASP A 393 16.43 -6.06 -0.24
N SER A 394 15.52 -5.08 -0.25
CA SER A 394 14.08 -5.30 -0.03
C SER A 394 13.47 -6.30 -1.00
N ILE A 395 13.87 -6.31 -2.28
CA ILE A 395 13.38 -7.30 -3.26
C ILE A 395 13.78 -8.72 -2.88
N TYR A 396 14.99 -8.85 -2.37
CA TYR A 396 15.54 -10.13 -1.98
C TYR A 396 14.83 -10.65 -0.72
N PHE A 397 14.67 -9.80 0.30
CA PHE A 397 13.90 -10.16 1.49
C PHE A 397 12.42 -10.45 1.19
N ALA A 398 11.81 -9.72 0.26
CA ALA A 398 10.43 -9.96 -0.13
C ALA A 398 10.26 -11.31 -0.85
N LYS A 399 11.27 -11.75 -1.63
CA LYS A 399 11.33 -13.10 -2.21
C LYS A 399 11.43 -14.19 -1.13
N LEU A 400 12.31 -14.02 -0.15
CA LEU A 400 12.45 -14.95 0.98
C LEU A 400 11.13 -15.09 1.76
N LYS A 401 10.51 -13.95 2.08
CA LYS A 401 9.25 -13.93 2.82
C LYS A 401 8.11 -14.59 2.04
N LYS A 402 8.07 -14.40 0.71
CA LYS A 402 7.11 -15.08 -0.17
C LYS A 402 7.29 -16.60 -0.17
N GLU A 403 8.52 -17.09 -0.14
CA GLU A 403 8.79 -18.52 -0.04
C GLU A 403 8.36 -19.09 1.33
N SER A 404 8.34 -18.27 2.39
CA SER A 404 7.87 -18.63 3.74
C SER A 404 8.46 -19.97 4.18
N ALA A 405 9.79 -20.08 4.12
CA ALA A 405 10.49 -21.33 4.38
C ALA A 405 10.44 -21.72 5.86
N ILE A 406 10.08 -22.97 6.13
CA ILE A 406 10.26 -23.62 7.42
C ILE A 406 11.67 -24.21 7.45
N VAL A 407 12.52 -23.70 8.33
CA VAL A 407 13.91 -24.15 8.48
C VAL A 407 14.07 -24.81 9.84
N GLU A 408 14.35 -26.11 9.83
CA GLU A 408 14.73 -26.84 11.03
C GLU A 408 16.23 -26.75 11.24
N ILE A 409 16.66 -26.47 12.48
CA ILE A 409 18.06 -26.31 12.84
C ILE A 409 18.39 -27.24 13.99
N GLN A 410 19.34 -28.13 13.72
CA GLN A 410 19.88 -29.09 14.67
C GLN A 410 21.34 -28.75 14.99
N ASN A 411 21.74 -28.99 16.23
CA ASN A 411 23.12 -28.77 16.67
C ASN A 411 23.80 -30.09 17.01
N SER A 412 24.75 -30.53 16.19
CA SER A 412 25.50 -31.76 16.43
C SER A 412 26.70 -31.59 17.38
N THR A 413 27.11 -30.35 17.67
CA THR A 413 28.34 -30.05 18.42
C THR A 413 28.21 -30.18 19.94
N GLY A 414 26.98 -30.16 20.46
CA GLY A 414 26.69 -30.13 21.90
C GLY A 414 26.87 -28.76 22.57
N LYS A 415 27.28 -27.70 21.85
CA LYS A 415 27.40 -26.33 22.40
C LYS A 415 26.03 -25.67 22.55
N THR A 416 25.51 -25.62 23.77
CA THR A 416 24.21 -24.99 24.09
C THR A 416 24.13 -23.56 23.55
N GLY A 417 23.01 -23.20 22.91
CA GLY A 417 22.75 -21.85 22.42
C GLY A 417 23.37 -21.51 21.06
N LEU A 418 24.24 -22.35 20.49
CA LEU A 418 24.90 -22.08 19.21
C LEU A 418 23.90 -21.84 18.05
N ALA A 419 22.93 -22.74 17.89
CA ALA A 419 21.93 -22.64 16.83
C ALA A 419 21.11 -21.34 16.93
N ASN A 420 20.65 -21.00 18.14
CA ASN A 420 19.90 -19.77 18.36
C ASN A 420 20.76 -18.51 18.13
N SER A 421 22.03 -18.54 18.51
CA SER A 421 22.95 -17.42 18.29
C SER A 421 23.22 -17.15 16.81
N LEU A 422 23.28 -18.19 15.97
CA LEU A 422 23.59 -18.04 14.55
C LEU A 422 22.35 -17.72 13.70
N PHE A 423 21.20 -18.29 14.07
CA PHE A 423 20.00 -18.27 13.22
C PHE A 423 18.79 -17.59 13.84
N GLY A 424 18.87 -17.13 15.10
CA GLY A 424 17.72 -16.50 15.78
C GLY A 424 17.16 -15.29 15.05
N THR A 425 18.02 -14.53 14.36
CA THR A 425 17.66 -13.34 13.57
C THR A 425 16.98 -13.67 12.24
N LEU A 426 17.04 -14.91 11.77
CA LEU A 426 16.36 -15.30 10.53
C LEU A 426 14.84 -15.17 10.62
N THR A 427 14.27 -15.28 11.81
CA THR A 427 12.84 -15.07 12.03
C THR A 427 12.37 -13.71 11.47
N ASN A 428 13.22 -12.68 11.54
CA ASN A 428 12.91 -11.32 11.07
C ASN A 428 12.90 -11.22 9.54
N LEU A 429 13.55 -12.14 8.84
CA LEU A 429 13.59 -12.22 7.39
C LEU A 429 12.45 -13.07 6.80
N GLY A 430 11.49 -13.50 7.63
CA GLY A 430 10.30 -14.24 7.21
C GLY A 430 10.43 -15.76 7.23
N PHE A 431 11.47 -16.29 7.87
CA PHE A 431 11.66 -17.72 8.07
C PHE A 431 10.88 -18.22 9.30
N GLU A 432 10.26 -19.40 9.20
CA GLU A 432 9.76 -20.13 10.37
C GLU A 432 10.88 -21.06 10.87
N ILE A 433 11.56 -20.65 11.95
CA ILE A 433 12.68 -21.41 12.50
C ILE A 433 12.21 -22.42 13.55
N LYS A 434 12.65 -23.67 13.42
CA LYS A 434 12.43 -24.76 14.39
C LYS A 434 13.76 -25.26 14.91
N PHE A 435 14.04 -25.02 16.18
CA PHE A 435 15.21 -25.61 16.84
C PHE A 435 14.87 -27.00 17.37
N THR A 436 15.58 -28.02 16.90
CA THR A 436 15.36 -29.42 17.29
C THR A 436 16.66 -30.09 17.74
N SER A 437 16.54 -31.22 18.44
CA SER A 437 17.69 -31.97 18.93
C SER A 437 18.29 -32.83 17.83
N PHE A 438 19.61 -32.80 17.69
CA PHE A 438 20.35 -33.76 16.87
C PHE A 438 20.33 -35.15 17.53
N THR A 439 19.98 -36.19 16.76
CA THR A 439 19.87 -37.57 17.26
C THR A 439 21.06 -38.45 16.88
N GLY A 440 21.99 -37.96 16.06
CA GLY A 440 23.19 -38.67 15.67
C GLY A 440 24.17 -38.86 16.85
N LYS A 441 24.90 -39.97 16.82
CA LYS A 441 25.84 -40.33 17.90
C LYS A 441 27.17 -39.59 17.84
N VAL A 442 27.53 -39.07 16.66
CA VAL A 442 28.81 -38.40 16.41
C VAL A 442 28.53 -37.01 15.83
N PRO A 443 29.17 -35.95 16.37
CA PRO A 443 29.09 -34.61 15.79
C PRO A 443 29.58 -34.59 14.34
N LEU A 444 28.92 -33.82 13.48
CA LEU A 444 29.36 -33.62 12.11
C LEU A 444 30.61 -32.72 12.10
N GLU A 445 31.51 -32.94 11.14
CA GLU A 445 32.67 -32.07 10.94
C GLU A 445 32.27 -30.77 10.21
N GLN A 446 31.36 -30.87 9.24
CA GLN A 446 30.84 -29.74 8.46
C GLN A 446 29.36 -29.52 8.72
N SER A 447 28.93 -28.27 8.60
CA SER A 447 27.52 -27.89 8.66
C SER A 447 26.85 -28.23 7.34
N ILE A 448 25.76 -28.99 7.40
CA ILE A 448 25.07 -29.52 6.21
C ILE A 448 23.66 -28.91 6.11
N ILE A 449 23.24 -28.58 4.89
CA ILE A 449 21.85 -28.24 4.58
C ILE A 449 21.21 -29.30 3.69
N TYR A 450 20.01 -29.71 4.05
CA TYR A 450 19.15 -30.61 3.29
C TYR A 450 17.99 -29.79 2.70
N ASP A 451 17.79 -29.83 1.39
CA ASP A 451 16.66 -29.20 0.70
C ASP A 451 15.50 -30.20 0.53
N ASN A 452 14.61 -30.21 1.51
CA ASN A 452 13.38 -31.01 1.46
C ASN A 452 12.28 -30.34 0.60
N SER A 453 12.48 -29.08 0.18
CA SER A 453 11.55 -28.37 -0.70
C SER A 453 11.62 -28.85 -2.15
N HIS A 454 12.62 -29.68 -2.48
CA HIS A 454 12.88 -30.21 -3.82
C HIS A 454 13.07 -29.10 -4.86
N GLY A 455 13.85 -28.06 -4.52
CA GLY A 455 14.04 -26.87 -5.35
C GLY A 455 12.84 -25.93 -5.41
N GLY A 456 11.81 -26.13 -4.57
CA GLY A 456 10.63 -25.28 -4.50
C GLY A 456 10.88 -23.91 -3.87
N LYS A 457 11.98 -23.74 -3.13
CA LYS A 457 12.36 -22.50 -2.43
C LYS A 457 13.80 -22.05 -2.75
N PRO A 458 14.09 -21.71 -4.02
CA PRO A 458 15.46 -21.46 -4.48
C PRO A 458 16.11 -20.23 -3.83
N ASN A 459 15.36 -19.15 -3.57
CA ASN A 459 15.92 -17.93 -2.99
C ASN A 459 16.37 -18.17 -1.54
N THR A 460 15.59 -18.96 -0.80
CA THR A 460 15.93 -19.43 0.55
C THR A 460 17.22 -20.24 0.54
N LEU A 461 17.32 -21.24 -0.34
CA LEU A 461 18.51 -22.09 -0.41
C LEU A 461 19.75 -21.25 -0.72
N GLU A 462 19.66 -20.35 -1.69
CA GLU A 462 20.73 -19.42 -2.04
C GLU A 462 21.13 -18.53 -0.85
N TYR A 463 20.16 -17.99 -0.12
CA TYR A 463 20.41 -17.15 1.05
C TYR A 463 21.15 -17.90 2.14
N LEU A 464 20.62 -19.05 2.54
CA LEU A 464 21.18 -19.86 3.63
C LEU A 464 22.59 -20.31 3.27
N ASN A 465 22.80 -20.75 2.03
CA ASN A 465 24.10 -21.22 1.58
C ASN A 465 25.15 -20.09 1.53
N SER A 466 24.76 -18.92 1.01
CA SER A 466 25.67 -17.78 0.84
C SER A 466 26.09 -17.14 2.16
N ASN A 467 25.22 -17.19 3.19
CA ASN A 467 25.47 -16.53 4.47
C ASN A 467 26.06 -17.45 5.54
N TYR A 468 25.83 -18.77 5.45
CA TYR A 468 26.16 -19.71 6.54
C TYR A 468 27.19 -20.79 6.17
N LYS A 469 27.81 -20.72 4.99
CA LYS A 469 28.86 -21.66 4.53
C LYS A 469 28.45 -23.13 4.71
N LEU A 470 27.28 -23.49 4.18
CA LEU A 470 26.69 -24.82 4.37
C LEU A 470 27.13 -25.76 3.23
N THR A 471 27.34 -27.04 3.54
CA THR A 471 27.49 -28.07 2.51
C THR A 471 26.09 -28.56 2.11
N ILE A 472 25.72 -28.42 0.84
CA ILE A 472 24.42 -28.90 0.33
C ILE A 472 24.46 -30.42 0.22
N SER A 473 23.46 -31.09 0.78
CA SER A 473 23.26 -32.54 0.66
C SER A 473 22.56 -32.89 -0.66
N ASP A 474 23.01 -33.95 -1.32
CA ASP A 474 22.37 -34.52 -2.52
C ASP A 474 21.09 -35.32 -2.21
N VAL A 475 20.82 -35.57 -0.93
CA VAL A 475 19.65 -36.33 -0.46
C VAL A 475 18.79 -35.49 0.48
N ASN A 476 17.50 -35.84 0.57
CA ASN A 476 16.55 -35.22 1.48
C ASN A 476 16.67 -35.80 2.90
N TYR A 477 16.29 -35.01 3.90
CA TYR A 477 16.23 -35.44 5.29
C TYR A 477 14.84 -35.99 5.64
N THR A 478 14.72 -37.32 5.73
CA THR A 478 13.44 -38.02 5.92
C THR A 478 12.82 -37.85 7.31
N GLY A 479 13.57 -37.38 8.29
CA GLY A 479 13.12 -37.21 9.67
C GLY A 479 12.41 -35.89 9.95
N SER A 480 12.19 -35.04 8.95
CA SER A 480 11.60 -33.70 9.13
C SER A 480 10.59 -33.39 8.03
N THR A 481 9.58 -32.59 8.38
CA THR A 481 8.64 -31.97 7.45
C THR A 481 8.97 -30.52 7.11
N ALA A 482 10.08 -29.99 7.64
CA ALA A 482 10.58 -28.67 7.28
C ALA A 482 11.05 -28.64 5.82
N ASP A 483 11.00 -27.47 5.20
CA ASP A 483 11.48 -27.25 3.83
C ASP A 483 13.00 -27.38 3.75
N PHE A 484 13.69 -26.93 4.80
CA PHE A 484 15.14 -27.07 4.94
C PHE A 484 15.49 -27.64 6.30
N VAL A 485 16.50 -28.51 6.34
CA VAL A 485 17.11 -28.97 7.59
C VAL A 485 18.58 -28.57 7.58
N ILE A 486 19.02 -27.84 8.59
CA ILE A 486 20.41 -27.48 8.81
C ILE A 486 20.92 -28.26 10.01
N ILE A 487 22.01 -29.00 9.85
CA ILE A 487 22.69 -29.67 10.96
C ILE A 487 24.06 -29.02 11.13
N LEU A 488 24.27 -28.33 12.24
CA LEU A 488 25.51 -27.62 12.53
C LEU A 488 26.61 -28.61 12.91
N GLY A 489 27.72 -28.52 12.19
CA GLY A 489 28.96 -29.26 12.44
C GLY A 489 29.94 -28.46 13.30
N LYS A 490 31.12 -29.06 13.53
CA LYS A 490 32.21 -28.44 14.32
C LYS A 490 32.77 -27.18 13.67
N ASP A 491 32.63 -27.02 12.36
CA ASP A 491 32.97 -25.81 11.61
C ASP A 491 32.19 -24.55 12.02
N ALA A 492 31.07 -24.72 12.74
CA ALA A 492 30.26 -23.62 13.26
C ALA A 492 30.67 -23.13 14.67
N LEU A 493 31.71 -23.71 15.30
CA LEU A 493 32.06 -23.47 16.71
C LEU A 493 32.75 -22.13 17.02
#